data_AF-A0A6P4IJL0-F1
#
_entry.id   AF-A0A6P4IJL0-F1
#
_cell.length_a   1.000
_cell.length_b   1.000
_cell.length_c   1.000
_cell.angle_alpha   90.00
_cell.angle_beta   90.00
_cell.angle_gamma   90.00
#
_symmetry.space_group_name_H-M   'P 1'
#
loop_
_entity.id
_entity.type
_entity.pdbx_description
1 polymer ?
#
loop_
_entity_poly.entity_id
_entity_poly.type
_entity_poly.pdbx_seq_one_letter_code
_entity_poly.pdbx_strand_id
1 'polypeptide(L)'
;MKDLKAEIPVGEEPSKPETSGSVEPLIRPLPLPMALESSEMLPDQKPRDNWGSSIEFLMSCIALSVGLGNVWRFPFTALENGGGAFLIPYLIVLFLVGKPIYYMEMLLGQFSSRGIVQVFDFAPMMRGVGYAQLLALGVLATYYASVMALTLRYFFDSFASELPWSYCREEWGPGCVNATGEGAVAGSVDLPANFTISSSTQLYLERIVQRKTDSLEDGIGYPSGSLALMLALSWLTVTLVIIRGVKSSGKAAYVLALFPYVVMFILLVRALTLPGAYEGVMYFLTPQWHKLLEPMVWYNAVTQVFFSLAVCFGVIIMYSSYNRFGHNVYRDANIVTTLDTFTSLLSGVIIFGILGNLAHESNTKDIASVVKAGPGLAFISYPDAISKLTVFPQFFSLLFFAMLFMLGVGSNVGMVSCIMTVIKDQFVNLKIWIIVVGLSTIGFLVGLIYITPGGEHIITLLDYHGVTFVSLVSAIFELIAVGWIYGTKRLCQDAEYMLNIKTSVYYRICWSIVTPLVMIIILVYTLVTMKPLTYNDREFPLGFRIFGWALTSCILGQLVYWALYANCKQPKGSLKSRISNSLKPHSDWGPLDSKKLMDYQMFLRNREELEATGAPRRSLCYKVYDRIFG
;
A
#
# COMPACT_ATOMS: atom_id res chain seq x y z
N MET A 1 82.09 -2.97 -22.71
CA MET A 1 82.86 -1.81 -23.21
C MET A 1 82.86 -0.77 -22.09
N LYS A 2 84.01 -0.64 -21.41
CA LYS A 2 84.49 0.46 -20.52
C LYS A 2 83.50 1.07 -19.51
N ASP A 3 83.68 0.84 -18.21
CA ASP A 3 84.64 1.50 -17.30
C ASP A 3 84.33 2.98 -16.98
N LEU A 4 84.42 3.24 -15.66
CA LEU A 4 85.01 4.41 -14.98
C LEU A 4 84.11 5.48 -14.29
N LYS A 5 84.22 5.47 -12.94
CA LYS A 5 84.52 6.56 -11.97
C LYS A 5 83.55 7.75 -11.85
N ALA A 6 82.91 8.02 -10.71
CA ALA A 6 83.41 8.41 -9.36
C ALA A 6 83.94 9.85 -9.28
N GLU A 7 83.27 10.72 -8.50
CA GLU A 7 83.84 11.63 -7.47
C GLU A 7 82.75 12.50 -6.79
N ILE A 8 83.02 12.85 -5.52
CA ILE A 8 82.21 13.50 -4.46
C ILE A 8 82.79 14.95 -4.24
N PRO A 9 82.51 15.80 -3.21
CA PRO A 9 81.32 16.30 -2.46
C PRO A 9 81.24 17.88 -2.38
N VAL A 10 80.33 18.39 -1.51
CA VAL A 10 80.41 19.63 -0.66
C VAL A 10 79.65 20.90 -1.12
N GLY A 11 78.79 21.41 -0.22
CA GLY A 11 78.45 22.84 -0.12
C GLY A 11 77.05 23.15 0.46
N GLU A 12 76.96 23.43 1.76
CA GLU A 12 75.79 24.01 2.43
C GLU A 12 75.71 25.56 2.27
N GLU A 13 74.49 26.05 2.01
CA GLU A 13 73.82 27.33 2.37
C GLU A 13 74.33 28.70 1.86
N PRO A 14 73.45 29.74 1.61
CA PRO A 14 72.33 30.14 2.49
C PRO A 14 71.00 30.69 1.86
N SER A 15 69.94 30.63 2.69
CA SER A 15 68.78 31.52 2.90
C SER A 15 67.99 32.21 1.75
N LYS A 16 66.70 31.80 1.63
CA LYS A 16 65.40 32.46 1.29
C LYS A 16 65.35 33.87 0.63
N PRO A 17 64.30 34.11 -0.19
CA PRO A 17 63.16 34.87 0.34
C PRO A 17 61.78 34.22 0.09
N GLU A 18 60.85 34.59 0.97
CA GLU A 18 59.45 34.16 1.06
C GLU A 18 58.55 34.81 -0.01
N THR A 19 57.59 34.06 -0.56
CA THR A 19 56.26 34.59 -0.95
C THR A 19 55.19 33.49 -0.86
N SER A 20 54.41 33.58 0.22
CA SER A 20 52.97 33.30 0.38
C SER A 20 52.23 32.33 -0.56
N GLY A 21 51.66 31.27 0.04
CA GLY A 21 50.19 31.19 0.11
C GLY A 21 49.46 30.09 -0.67
N SER A 22 49.84 28.82 -0.53
CA SER A 22 48.96 27.69 -0.85
C SER A 22 48.17 27.25 0.40
N VAL A 23 46.85 27.35 0.34
CA VAL A 23 45.93 26.89 1.39
C VAL A 23 45.93 25.34 1.41
N GLU A 24 46.56 24.78 2.43
CA GLU A 24 46.49 23.35 2.78
C GLU A 24 45.13 23.05 3.45
N PRO A 25 44.43 21.95 3.15
CA PRO A 25 43.24 21.55 3.88
C PRO A 25 43.64 21.07 5.29
N LEU A 26 43.24 21.86 6.28
CA LEU A 26 43.54 21.67 7.69
C LEU A 26 42.59 20.62 8.32
N ILE A 27 42.72 19.35 7.91
CA ILE A 27 42.12 18.21 8.62
C ILE A 27 43.14 17.05 8.60
N ARG A 28 43.94 16.92 9.67
CA ARG A 28 44.59 15.63 9.97
C ARG A 28 43.50 14.67 10.44
N PRO A 29 43.44 13.42 9.94
CA PRO A 29 42.66 12.38 10.61
C PRO A 29 43.20 12.22 12.03
N LEU A 30 42.34 12.36 13.04
CA LEU A 30 42.74 12.07 14.42
C LEU A 30 43.09 10.57 14.54
N PRO A 31 44.08 10.20 15.37
CA PRO A 31 44.33 8.80 15.66
C PRO A 31 43.11 8.19 16.35
N LEU A 32 42.70 6.99 15.93
CA LEU A 32 41.64 6.23 16.60
C LEU A 32 41.97 6.06 18.10
N PRO A 33 41.00 6.25 19.01
CA PRO A 33 41.17 5.86 20.40
C PRO A 33 41.36 4.34 20.48
N MET A 34 42.45 3.91 21.12
CA MET A 34 42.84 2.51 21.38
C MET A 34 41.76 1.63 22.05
N ALA A 35 40.67 2.23 22.54
CA ALA A 35 39.55 1.55 23.19
C ALA A 35 38.48 1.00 22.22
N LEU A 36 38.58 1.27 20.91
CA LEU A 36 37.66 0.77 19.88
C LEU A 36 38.20 -0.42 19.08
N GLU A 37 39.47 -0.78 19.24
CA GLU A 37 40.04 -1.99 18.62
C GLU A 37 39.56 -3.29 19.30
N SER A 38 38.94 -3.20 20.48
CA SER A 38 38.51 -4.36 21.26
C SER A 38 37.00 -4.48 21.46
N SER A 39 36.17 -3.86 20.61
CA SER A 39 34.78 -4.31 20.52
C SER A 39 34.79 -5.62 19.75
N GLU A 40 34.47 -6.72 20.43
CA GLU A 40 34.11 -7.99 19.80
C GLU A 40 33.30 -7.68 18.53
N MET A 41 33.84 -8.06 17.36
CA MET A 41 33.12 -7.93 16.10
C MET A 41 31.79 -8.64 16.30
N LEU A 42 30.69 -7.88 16.36
CA LEU A 42 29.34 -8.44 16.37
C LEU A 42 29.29 -9.51 15.28
N PRO A 43 28.82 -10.73 15.58
CA PRO A 43 28.86 -11.83 14.63
C PRO A 43 28.22 -11.37 13.33
N ASP A 44 28.99 -11.48 12.24
CA ASP A 44 28.66 -10.99 10.90
C ASP A 44 27.26 -11.50 10.52
N GLN A 45 26.24 -10.65 10.70
CA GLN A 45 24.88 -11.02 10.35
C GLN A 45 24.86 -11.21 8.84
N LYS A 46 24.34 -12.37 8.39
CA LYS A 46 24.29 -12.67 6.95
C LYS A 46 23.70 -11.47 6.21
N PRO A 47 24.39 -10.96 5.16
CA PRO A 47 23.91 -9.79 4.43
C PRO A 47 22.52 -10.08 3.88
N ARG A 48 21.61 -9.11 4.07
CA ARG A 48 20.26 -9.17 3.50
C ARG A 48 20.38 -9.27 1.98
N ASP A 49 19.49 -10.04 1.37
CA ASP A 49 19.39 -10.05 -0.10
C ASP A 49 19.09 -8.62 -0.61
N ASN A 50 19.42 -8.36 -1.88
CA ASN A 50 19.06 -7.12 -2.54
C ASN A 50 18.23 -7.40 -3.79
N TRP A 51 17.50 -6.38 -4.24
CA TRP A 51 16.92 -6.36 -5.59
C TRP A 51 18.00 -6.58 -6.65
N GLY A 52 17.67 -7.29 -7.73
CA GLY A 52 18.61 -7.53 -8.84
C GLY A 52 19.00 -6.23 -9.53
N SER A 53 18.09 -5.26 -9.57
CA SER A 53 18.36 -3.91 -10.07
C SER A 53 17.46 -2.85 -9.41
N SER A 54 17.87 -1.59 -9.47
CA SER A 54 17.11 -0.45 -8.96
C SER A 54 15.73 -0.29 -9.58
N ILE A 55 15.56 -0.69 -10.85
CA ILE A 55 14.28 -0.59 -11.55
C ILE A 55 13.31 -1.70 -11.12
N GLU A 56 13.80 -2.87 -10.68
CA GLU A 56 12.96 -3.95 -10.14
C GLU A 56 12.26 -3.51 -8.86
N PHE A 57 12.94 -2.74 -8.00
CA PHE A 57 12.32 -2.11 -6.84
C PHE A 57 11.22 -1.14 -7.25
N LEU A 58 11.52 -0.20 -8.15
CA LEU A 58 10.54 0.79 -8.60
C LEU A 58 9.30 0.13 -9.25
N MET A 59 9.50 -0.87 -10.12
CA MET A 59 8.41 -1.62 -10.73
C MET A 59 7.61 -2.41 -9.70
N SER A 60 8.26 -2.95 -8.66
CA SER A 60 7.57 -3.65 -7.57
C SER A 60 6.71 -2.69 -6.75
N CYS A 61 7.20 -1.47 -6.48
CA CYS A 61 6.42 -0.41 -5.85
C CYS A 61 5.24 0.05 -6.72
N ILE A 62 5.42 0.17 -8.03
CA ILE A 62 4.32 0.49 -8.96
C ILE A 62 3.27 -0.63 -8.96
N ALA A 63 3.69 -1.89 -9.07
CA ALA A 63 2.76 -3.04 -9.05
C ALA A 63 2.03 -3.21 -7.70
N LEU A 64 2.64 -2.74 -6.60
CA LEU A 64 1.99 -2.71 -5.29
C LEU A 64 0.93 -1.62 -5.19
N SER A 65 1.31 -0.38 -5.52
CA SER A 65 0.49 0.82 -5.32
C SER A 65 -0.52 1.06 -6.44
N VAL A 66 -0.31 0.50 -7.63
CA VAL A 66 -1.30 0.51 -8.71
C VAL A 66 -2.00 -0.84 -8.70
N GLY A 67 -3.17 -0.88 -8.07
CA GLY A 67 -3.93 -2.11 -7.85
C GLY A 67 -5.38 -2.01 -8.33
N LEU A 68 -6.18 -3.01 -7.95
CA LEU A 68 -7.61 -3.07 -8.23
C LEU A 68 -8.38 -1.80 -7.76
N GLY A 69 -7.91 -1.18 -6.67
CA GLY A 69 -8.49 0.03 -6.10
C GLY A 69 -8.42 1.25 -7.04
N ASN A 70 -7.39 1.38 -7.86
CA ASN A 70 -7.28 2.47 -8.84
C ASN A 70 -8.32 2.34 -9.94
N VAL A 71 -8.65 1.09 -10.32
CA VAL A 71 -9.57 0.82 -11.42
C VAL A 71 -11.01 0.98 -10.96
N TRP A 72 -11.50 0.21 -9.98
CA TRP A 72 -12.93 0.26 -9.65
C TRP A 72 -13.28 1.11 -8.44
N ARG A 73 -12.39 1.22 -7.45
CA ARG A 73 -12.73 1.87 -6.18
C ARG A 73 -12.66 3.38 -6.34
N PHE A 74 -11.58 3.89 -6.92
CA PHE A 74 -11.39 5.33 -7.10
C PHE A 74 -12.53 6.00 -7.91
N PRO A 75 -12.91 5.52 -9.11
CA PRO A 75 -13.95 6.20 -9.89
C PRO A 75 -15.30 6.19 -9.18
N PHE A 76 -15.61 5.08 -8.50
CA PHE A 76 -16.82 4.95 -7.69
C PHE A 76 -16.80 5.89 -6.49
N THR A 77 -15.73 5.88 -5.68
CA THR A 77 -15.60 6.77 -4.51
C THR A 77 -15.64 8.23 -4.93
N ALA A 78 -15.00 8.60 -6.05
CA ALA A 78 -15.07 9.95 -6.57
C ALA A 78 -16.52 10.35 -6.91
N LEU A 79 -17.27 9.47 -7.59
CA LEU A 79 -18.66 9.74 -7.93
C LEU A 79 -19.54 9.97 -6.70
N GLU A 80 -19.51 9.07 -5.71
CA GLU A 80 -20.34 9.18 -4.51
C GLU A 80 -20.01 10.41 -3.66
N ASN A 81 -18.79 10.92 -3.78
CA ASN A 81 -18.27 12.01 -2.95
C ASN A 81 -18.14 13.33 -3.72
N GLY A 82 -18.95 13.51 -4.78
CA GLY A 82 -19.11 14.78 -5.48
C GLY A 82 -18.47 14.87 -6.86
N GLY A 83 -18.23 13.72 -7.51
CA GLY A 83 -17.68 13.63 -8.86
C GLY A 83 -16.32 14.34 -8.96
N GLY A 84 -16.20 15.25 -9.91
CA GLY A 84 -14.95 16.00 -10.12
C GLY A 84 -14.50 16.84 -8.92
N ALA A 85 -15.42 17.22 -8.03
CA ALA A 85 -15.06 17.96 -6.81
C ALA A 85 -14.19 17.11 -5.88
N PHE A 86 -14.40 15.79 -5.83
CA PHE A 86 -13.63 14.85 -4.99
C PHE A 86 -12.13 14.84 -5.30
N LEU A 87 -11.73 15.23 -6.50
CA LEU A 87 -10.31 15.32 -6.86
C LEU A 87 -9.56 16.32 -5.97
N ILE A 88 -10.22 17.36 -5.47
CA ILE A 88 -9.62 18.36 -4.58
C ILE A 88 -9.20 17.73 -3.24
N PRO A 89 -10.12 17.15 -2.42
CA PRO A 89 -9.74 16.51 -1.17
C PRO A 89 -8.79 15.34 -1.40
N TYR A 90 -8.97 14.54 -2.47
CA TYR A 90 -8.04 13.46 -2.80
C TYR A 90 -6.61 13.96 -3.05
N LEU A 91 -6.41 14.97 -3.89
CA LEU A 91 -5.08 15.53 -4.17
C LEU A 91 -4.47 16.19 -2.93
N ILE A 92 -5.26 16.93 -2.14
CA ILE A 92 -4.78 17.54 -0.90
C ILE A 92 -4.28 16.46 0.05
N VAL A 93 -5.06 15.40 0.27
CA VAL A 93 -4.67 14.28 1.12
C VAL A 93 -3.46 13.54 0.56
N LEU A 94 -3.41 13.30 -0.74
CA LEU A 94 -2.25 12.67 -1.38
C LEU A 94 -0.97 13.47 -1.10
N PHE A 95 -0.99 14.79 -1.29
CA PHE A 95 0.18 15.62 -1.06
C PHE A 95 0.46 15.86 0.43
N LEU A 96 -0.53 15.93 1.32
CA LEU A 96 -0.27 16.23 2.73
C LEU A 96 -0.10 14.99 3.62
N VAL A 97 -0.58 13.83 3.17
CA VAL A 97 -0.60 12.58 3.93
C VAL A 97 0.11 11.46 3.15
N GLY A 98 -0.43 11.07 2.00
CA GLY A 98 0.03 9.86 1.27
C GLY A 98 1.50 9.91 0.88
N LYS A 99 1.89 10.93 0.11
CA LYS A 99 3.25 11.10 -0.40
C LYS A 99 4.30 11.29 0.71
N PRO A 100 4.06 12.11 1.75
CA PRO A 100 4.96 12.17 2.89
C PRO A 100 5.16 10.82 3.58
N ILE A 101 4.09 10.07 3.88
CA ILE A 101 4.20 8.77 4.54
C ILE A 101 4.96 7.78 3.66
N TYR A 102 4.63 7.72 2.37
CA TYR A 102 5.29 6.83 1.42
C TYR A 102 6.81 7.02 1.40
N TYR A 103 7.25 8.28 1.35
CA TYR A 103 8.69 8.61 1.39
C TYR A 103 9.32 8.28 2.76
N MET A 104 8.60 8.52 3.86
CA MET A 104 9.06 8.17 5.22
C MET A 104 9.30 6.66 5.37
N GLU A 105 8.32 5.83 4.97
CA GLU A 105 8.43 4.37 5.03
C GLU A 105 9.60 3.86 4.16
N MET A 106 9.80 4.45 2.97
CA MET A 106 10.95 4.13 2.12
C MET A 106 12.29 4.44 2.79
N LEU A 107 12.41 5.62 3.41
CA LEU A 107 13.62 6.02 4.13
C LEU A 107 13.93 5.06 5.28
N LEU A 108 12.93 4.75 6.11
CA LEU A 108 13.10 3.87 7.28
C LEU A 108 13.53 2.46 6.87
N GLY A 109 12.87 1.90 5.84
CA GLY A 109 13.19 0.58 5.32
C GLY A 109 14.61 0.53 4.76
N GLN A 110 14.98 1.47 3.87
CA GLN A 110 16.29 1.46 3.23
C GLN A 110 17.44 1.75 4.20
N PHE A 111 17.26 2.72 5.10
CA PHE A 111 18.29 3.11 6.06
C PHE A 111 18.65 1.97 7.01
N SER A 112 17.63 1.33 7.60
CA SER A 112 17.83 0.26 8.56
C SER A 112 18.14 -1.09 7.92
N SER A 113 17.68 -1.31 6.67
CA SER A 113 17.64 -2.64 6.05
C SER A 113 16.92 -3.67 6.93
N ARG A 114 15.95 -3.24 7.75
CA ARG A 114 15.15 -4.07 8.67
C ARG A 114 13.71 -4.21 8.18
N GLY A 115 13.06 -5.32 8.55
CA GLY A 115 11.65 -5.56 8.23
C GLY A 115 10.69 -4.72 9.11
N ILE A 116 9.38 -4.77 8.81
CA ILE A 116 8.32 -3.97 9.46
C ILE A 116 8.31 -4.02 11.00
N VAL A 117 8.70 -5.13 11.63
CA VAL A 117 8.76 -5.23 13.09
C VAL A 117 10.07 -4.68 13.64
N GLN A 118 11.19 -5.07 13.01
CA GLN A 118 12.55 -4.72 13.44
C GLN A 118 12.89 -3.25 13.18
N VAL A 119 12.18 -2.58 12.25
CA VAL A 119 12.36 -1.15 12.01
C VAL A 119 12.05 -0.33 13.26
N PHE A 120 11.17 -0.80 14.16
CA PHE A 120 10.86 -0.10 15.41
C PHE A 120 11.93 -0.29 16.50
N ASP A 121 13.10 -0.82 16.18
CA ASP A 121 14.23 -0.90 17.13
C ASP A 121 14.80 0.48 17.48
N PHE A 122 14.43 1.51 16.73
CA PHE A 122 14.61 2.90 17.12
C PHE A 122 13.77 3.32 18.35
N ALA A 123 12.68 2.61 18.63
CA ALA A 123 11.81 2.82 19.79
C ALA A 123 11.13 1.48 20.15
N PRO A 124 11.80 0.58 20.90
CA PRO A 124 11.30 -0.76 21.20
C PRO A 124 9.87 -0.84 21.76
N MET A 125 9.41 0.18 22.49
CA MET A 125 8.04 0.29 22.98
C MET A 125 6.99 0.32 21.85
N MET A 126 7.39 0.77 20.66
CA MET A 126 6.54 0.93 19.47
C MET A 126 6.54 -0.30 18.56
N ARG A 127 7.26 -1.38 18.88
CA ARG A 127 7.25 -2.63 18.08
C ARG A 127 5.86 -3.20 17.85
N GLY A 128 4.92 -2.92 18.75
CA GLY A 128 3.52 -3.33 18.60
C GLY A 128 2.85 -2.76 17.35
N VAL A 129 3.30 -1.62 16.82
CA VAL A 129 2.79 -1.02 15.58
C VAL A 129 3.05 -1.96 14.41
N GLY A 130 4.28 -2.43 14.25
CA GLY A 130 4.65 -3.36 13.18
C GLY A 130 3.88 -4.69 13.27
N TYR A 131 3.63 -5.22 14.47
CA TYR A 131 2.80 -6.43 14.63
C TYR A 131 1.33 -6.19 14.31
N ALA A 132 0.76 -5.05 14.72
CA ALA A 132 -0.61 -4.69 14.39
C ALA A 132 -0.80 -4.56 12.87
N GLN A 133 0.13 -3.86 12.19
CA GLN A 133 0.15 -3.73 10.73
C GLN A 133 0.31 -5.07 10.04
N LEU A 134 1.19 -5.95 10.53
CA LEU A 134 1.41 -7.28 9.98
C LEU A 134 0.16 -8.17 10.06
N LEU A 135 -0.57 -8.13 11.18
CA LEU A 135 -1.80 -8.91 11.36
C LEU A 135 -2.91 -8.37 10.46
N ALA A 136 -3.09 -7.06 10.39
CA ALA A 136 -4.04 -6.42 9.48
C ALA A 136 -3.73 -6.77 8.01
N LEU A 137 -2.45 -6.74 7.64
CA LEU A 137 -1.97 -7.14 6.31
C LEU A 137 -2.25 -8.62 6.00
N GLY A 138 -2.17 -9.50 7.00
CA GLY A 138 -2.54 -10.91 6.87
C GLY A 138 -4.02 -11.10 6.54
N VAL A 139 -4.91 -10.39 7.23
CA VAL A 139 -6.36 -10.39 6.94
C VAL A 139 -6.63 -9.84 5.55
N LEU A 140 -5.99 -8.72 5.18
CA LEU A 140 -6.11 -8.10 3.88
C LEU A 140 -5.68 -9.05 2.75
N ALA A 141 -4.52 -9.69 2.87
CA ALA A 141 -4.00 -10.59 1.85
C ALA A 141 -4.94 -11.77 1.55
N THR A 142 -5.65 -12.30 2.56
CA THR A 142 -6.52 -13.46 2.38
C THR A 142 -7.80 -13.14 1.64
N TYR A 143 -8.50 -12.04 1.94
CA TYR A 143 -9.71 -11.67 1.17
C TYR A 143 -9.36 -11.01 -0.17
N TYR A 144 -8.20 -10.35 -0.27
CA TYR A 144 -7.76 -9.84 -1.56
C TYR A 144 -7.55 -10.97 -2.58
N ALA A 145 -7.04 -12.13 -2.13
CA ALA A 145 -6.92 -13.33 -2.96
C ALA A 145 -8.28 -13.91 -3.42
N SER A 146 -9.36 -13.75 -2.66
CA SER A 146 -10.70 -14.19 -3.11
C SER A 146 -11.25 -13.28 -4.22
N VAL A 147 -10.94 -11.99 -4.16
CA VAL A 147 -11.25 -11.06 -5.26
C VAL A 147 -10.45 -11.42 -6.52
N MET A 148 -9.18 -11.80 -6.39
CA MET A 148 -8.41 -12.34 -7.52
C MET A 148 -9.06 -13.60 -8.11
N ALA A 149 -9.58 -14.49 -7.27
CA ALA A 149 -10.31 -15.68 -7.74
C ALA A 149 -11.56 -15.31 -8.56
N LEU A 150 -12.29 -14.26 -8.16
CA LEU A 150 -13.41 -13.71 -8.94
C LEU A 150 -12.93 -13.19 -10.30
N THR A 151 -11.86 -12.38 -10.34
CA THR A 151 -11.31 -11.89 -11.62
C THR A 151 -10.90 -13.03 -12.55
N LEU A 152 -10.29 -14.09 -12.00
CA LEU A 152 -9.84 -15.23 -12.78
C LEU A 152 -11.02 -16.08 -13.29
N ARG A 153 -12.10 -16.19 -12.50
CA ARG A 153 -13.35 -16.83 -12.95
C ARG A 153 -13.90 -16.15 -14.20
N TYR A 154 -14.03 -14.82 -14.17
CA TYR A 154 -14.50 -14.03 -15.31
C TYR A 154 -13.54 -14.05 -16.50
N PHE A 155 -12.22 -14.08 -16.25
CA PHE A 155 -11.22 -14.28 -17.30
C PHE A 155 -11.45 -15.58 -18.07
N PHE A 156 -11.66 -16.71 -17.38
CA PHE A 156 -11.94 -17.98 -18.04
C PHE A 156 -13.31 -18.03 -18.71
N ASP A 157 -14.33 -17.38 -18.14
CA ASP A 157 -15.65 -17.26 -18.75
C ASP A 157 -15.64 -16.42 -20.04
N SER A 158 -14.66 -15.52 -20.20
CA SER A 158 -14.51 -14.70 -21.39
C SER A 158 -14.12 -15.50 -22.65
N PHE A 159 -13.73 -16.77 -22.50
CA PHE A 159 -13.44 -17.67 -23.62
C PHE A 159 -14.69 -18.35 -24.21
N ALA A 160 -15.86 -18.16 -23.60
CA ALA A 160 -17.11 -18.68 -24.15
C ALA A 160 -17.45 -18.01 -25.49
N SER A 161 -18.14 -18.74 -26.37
CA SER A 161 -18.57 -18.23 -27.68
C SER A 161 -19.47 -17.01 -27.54
N GLU A 162 -20.36 -17.04 -26.55
CA GLU A 162 -21.17 -15.92 -26.09
C GLU A 162 -20.84 -15.67 -24.62
N LEU A 163 -20.74 -14.40 -24.22
CA LEU A 163 -20.38 -14.05 -22.85
C LEU A 163 -21.47 -14.55 -21.87
N PRO A 164 -21.15 -15.33 -20.83
CA PRO A 164 -22.17 -15.98 -19.99
C PRO A 164 -23.09 -15.02 -19.22
N TRP A 165 -22.73 -13.75 -19.16
CA TRP A 165 -23.45 -12.67 -18.50
C TRP A 165 -24.15 -11.70 -19.47
N SER A 166 -24.14 -11.98 -20.78
CA SER A 166 -24.81 -11.13 -21.79
C SER A 166 -26.29 -11.47 -21.98
N TYR A 167 -26.72 -12.66 -21.59
CA TYR A 167 -28.08 -13.17 -21.80
C TYR A 167 -28.71 -13.68 -20.50
N CYS A 168 -30.04 -13.64 -20.44
CA CYS A 168 -30.87 -14.14 -19.37
C CYS A 168 -31.09 -15.63 -19.52
N ARG A 169 -31.00 -16.35 -18.41
CA ARG A 169 -31.35 -17.77 -18.34
C ARG A 169 -32.80 -17.93 -17.93
N GLU A 170 -33.44 -19.00 -18.39
CA GLU A 170 -34.84 -19.31 -18.04
C GLU A 170 -35.05 -19.38 -16.52
N GLU A 171 -34.08 -19.91 -15.78
CA GLU A 171 -34.07 -20.00 -14.30
C GLU A 171 -34.09 -18.64 -13.59
N TRP A 172 -33.79 -17.54 -14.29
CA TRP A 172 -33.78 -16.21 -13.69
C TRP A 172 -35.15 -15.52 -13.72
N GLY A 173 -36.09 -16.08 -14.48
CA GLY A 173 -37.48 -15.61 -14.55
C GLY A 173 -37.66 -14.33 -15.38
N PRO A 174 -38.90 -13.81 -15.43
CA PRO A 174 -39.29 -12.73 -16.36
C PRO A 174 -38.77 -11.34 -15.97
N GLY A 175 -38.20 -11.17 -14.77
CA GLY A 175 -37.61 -9.90 -14.31
C GLY A 175 -36.18 -9.66 -14.77
N CYS A 176 -35.60 -10.56 -15.57
CA CYS A 176 -34.24 -10.45 -16.07
C CYS A 176 -34.18 -9.66 -17.39
N VAL A 177 -33.17 -8.78 -17.52
CA VAL A 177 -32.90 -8.02 -18.75
C VAL A 177 -31.54 -8.41 -19.34
N ASN A 178 -31.48 -8.82 -20.61
CA ASN A 178 -30.21 -9.13 -21.29
C ASN A 178 -29.35 -7.88 -21.40
N ALA A 179 -28.05 -8.08 -21.62
CA ALA A 179 -27.15 -6.97 -21.90
C ALA A 179 -27.57 -6.19 -23.16
N THR A 180 -28.23 -6.76 -24.16
CA THR A 180 -28.72 -5.97 -25.31
C THR A 180 -29.97 -5.12 -25.02
N GLY A 181 -30.54 -5.21 -23.82
CA GLY A 181 -31.80 -4.55 -23.45
C GLY A 181 -33.05 -5.32 -23.89
N GLU A 182 -32.89 -6.43 -24.62
CA GLU A 182 -33.97 -7.35 -24.97
C GLU A 182 -34.14 -8.36 -23.81
N GLY A 183 -35.28 -8.39 -23.13
CA GLY A 183 -35.45 -9.34 -22.01
C GLY A 183 -36.53 -8.97 -21.00
N ALA A 184 -36.92 -7.71 -20.93
CA ALA A 184 -38.28 -7.44 -20.52
C ALA A 184 -39.18 -7.89 -21.67
N VAL A 185 -40.21 -8.66 -21.36
CA VAL A 185 -41.46 -8.59 -22.11
C VAL A 185 -41.98 -7.16 -21.93
N ALA A 186 -41.36 -6.20 -22.63
CA ALA A 186 -41.76 -4.80 -22.74
C ALA A 186 -42.95 -4.64 -23.70
N GLY A 187 -43.62 -5.75 -24.02
CA GLY A 187 -44.93 -5.80 -24.64
C GLY A 187 -45.82 -6.75 -23.85
N SER A 188 -46.71 -6.16 -23.02
CA SER A 188 -47.94 -6.78 -22.50
C SER A 188 -47.86 -7.92 -21.47
N VAL A 189 -47.26 -7.68 -20.29
CA VAL A 189 -47.79 -8.25 -19.04
C VAL A 189 -47.54 -7.22 -17.92
N ASP A 190 -48.59 -6.80 -17.22
CA ASP A 190 -48.46 -6.09 -15.95
C ASP A 190 -47.68 -6.98 -14.98
N LEU A 191 -46.37 -6.78 -14.89
CA LEU A 191 -45.56 -7.41 -13.87
C LEU A 191 -46.15 -6.99 -12.51
N PRO A 192 -46.51 -7.93 -11.61
CA PRO A 192 -46.97 -7.56 -10.28
C PRO A 192 -45.92 -6.67 -9.63
N ALA A 193 -46.36 -5.64 -8.89
CA ALA A 193 -45.51 -4.60 -8.27
C ALA A 193 -44.36 -5.11 -7.36
N ASN A 194 -44.28 -6.42 -7.13
CA ASN A 194 -43.29 -7.09 -6.31
C ASN A 194 -42.11 -7.70 -7.09
N PHE A 195 -42.02 -7.55 -8.42
CA PHE A 195 -40.88 -8.05 -9.20
C PHE A 195 -39.75 -7.01 -9.31
N THR A 196 -38.56 -7.38 -8.84
CA THR A 196 -37.33 -6.59 -8.99
C THR A 196 -36.68 -6.85 -10.35
N ILE A 197 -36.64 -5.81 -11.19
CA ILE A 197 -35.95 -5.86 -12.48
C ILE A 197 -34.43 -5.88 -12.23
N SER A 198 -33.75 -6.89 -12.75
CA SER A 198 -32.30 -7.07 -12.58
C SER A 198 -31.61 -7.37 -13.91
N SER A 199 -30.38 -6.89 -14.10
CA SER A 199 -29.62 -7.21 -15.30
C SER A 199 -29.10 -8.66 -15.25
N SER A 200 -29.00 -9.28 -16.43
CA SER A 200 -28.37 -10.59 -16.63
C SER A 200 -26.97 -10.66 -16.00
N THR A 201 -26.18 -9.59 -16.10
CA THR A 201 -24.85 -9.52 -15.49
C THR A 201 -24.87 -9.49 -13.97
N GLN A 202 -25.82 -8.78 -13.35
CA GLN A 202 -25.98 -8.79 -11.90
C GLN A 202 -26.36 -10.19 -11.41
N LEU A 203 -27.33 -10.82 -12.07
CA LEU A 203 -27.79 -12.17 -11.74
C LEU A 203 -26.69 -13.22 -11.97
N TYR A 204 -25.85 -13.06 -12.99
CA TYR A 204 -24.69 -13.91 -13.20
C TYR A 204 -23.73 -13.86 -12.00
N LEU A 205 -23.38 -12.66 -11.53
CA LEU A 205 -22.50 -12.51 -10.37
C LEU A 205 -23.13 -13.11 -9.10
N GLU A 206 -24.36 -12.71 -8.80
CA GLU A 206 -25.02 -13.04 -7.53
C GLU A 206 -25.43 -14.51 -7.46
N ARG A 207 -26.04 -15.06 -8.53
CA ARG A 207 -26.60 -16.42 -8.51
C ARG A 207 -25.62 -17.49 -8.97
N ILE A 208 -24.79 -17.22 -9.99
CA ILE A 208 -23.91 -18.23 -10.57
C ILE A 208 -22.52 -18.20 -9.92
N VAL A 209 -21.90 -17.02 -9.86
CA VAL A 209 -20.51 -16.89 -9.40
C VAL A 209 -20.45 -16.98 -7.87
N GLN A 210 -21.14 -16.09 -7.16
CA GLN A 210 -21.07 -15.98 -5.71
C GLN A 210 -22.07 -16.90 -4.99
N ARG A 211 -23.22 -17.20 -5.60
CA ARG A 211 -24.35 -17.92 -4.97
C ARG A 211 -24.78 -17.24 -3.68
N LYS A 212 -24.97 -15.91 -3.76
CA LYS A 212 -25.19 -14.99 -2.63
C LYS A 212 -26.43 -15.38 -1.82
N THR A 213 -26.33 -15.21 -0.50
CA THR A 213 -27.47 -15.29 0.44
C THR A 213 -27.84 -13.89 0.95
N ASP A 214 -29.12 -13.67 1.22
CA ASP A 214 -29.66 -12.39 1.72
C ASP A 214 -29.56 -12.26 3.26
N SER A 215 -29.33 -13.37 3.96
CA SER A 215 -29.16 -13.39 5.41
C SER A 215 -28.07 -14.38 5.83
N LEU A 216 -27.46 -14.08 6.99
CA LEU A 216 -26.51 -14.96 7.68
C LEU A 216 -27.19 -15.90 8.69
N GLU A 217 -28.52 -15.88 8.77
CA GLU A 217 -29.28 -16.65 9.78
C GLU A 217 -29.16 -18.16 9.55
N ASP A 218 -29.16 -18.58 8.28
CA ASP A 218 -28.95 -19.98 7.87
C ASP A 218 -27.46 -20.37 7.77
N GLY A 219 -26.57 -19.48 8.21
CA GLY A 219 -25.11 -19.64 8.14
C GLY A 219 -24.48 -19.11 6.85
N ILE A 220 -23.18 -19.36 6.69
CA ILE A 220 -22.39 -18.84 5.54
C ILE A 220 -22.48 -19.69 4.28
N GLY A 221 -22.96 -20.94 4.39
CA GLY A 221 -22.98 -21.92 3.31
C GLY A 221 -21.62 -22.54 2.97
N TYR A 222 -21.56 -23.31 1.88
CA TYR A 222 -20.36 -24.03 1.45
C TYR A 222 -19.65 -23.33 0.28
N PRO A 223 -18.30 -23.42 0.20
CA PRO A 223 -17.53 -22.76 -0.85
C PRO A 223 -17.88 -23.29 -2.24
N SER A 224 -17.78 -22.44 -3.26
CA SER A 224 -18.02 -22.85 -4.66
C SER A 224 -16.81 -23.62 -5.17
N GLY A 225 -17.02 -24.83 -5.71
CA GLY A 225 -15.92 -25.63 -6.26
C GLY A 225 -15.17 -24.91 -7.39
N SER A 226 -15.90 -24.17 -8.23
CA SER A 226 -15.31 -23.36 -9.30
C SER A 226 -14.44 -22.23 -8.75
N LEU A 227 -14.94 -21.46 -7.78
CA LEU A 227 -14.16 -20.39 -7.14
C LEU A 227 -13.01 -20.94 -6.29
N ALA A 228 -13.15 -22.10 -5.68
CA ALA A 228 -12.08 -22.76 -4.93
C ALA A 228 -10.91 -23.10 -5.86
N LEU A 229 -11.18 -23.61 -7.06
CA LEU A 229 -10.14 -23.83 -8.07
C LEU A 229 -9.47 -22.51 -8.48
N MET A 230 -10.24 -21.45 -8.72
CA MET A 230 -9.69 -20.13 -9.08
C MET A 230 -8.86 -19.51 -7.94
N LEU A 231 -9.26 -19.72 -6.69
CA LEU A 231 -8.52 -19.30 -5.51
C LEU A 231 -7.20 -20.07 -5.38
N ALA A 232 -7.21 -21.38 -5.62
CA ALA A 232 -5.99 -22.20 -5.64
C ALA A 232 -5.03 -21.72 -6.74
N LEU A 233 -5.53 -21.42 -7.94
CA LEU A 233 -4.73 -20.86 -9.03
C LEU A 233 -4.17 -19.46 -8.71
N SER A 234 -4.93 -18.63 -8.01
CA SER A 234 -4.49 -17.31 -7.55
C SER A 234 -3.32 -17.44 -6.57
N TRP A 235 -3.44 -18.32 -5.56
CA TRP A 235 -2.36 -18.60 -4.61
C TRP A 235 -1.16 -19.28 -5.24
N LEU A 236 -1.37 -20.16 -6.23
CA LEU A 236 -0.28 -20.74 -7.02
C LEU A 236 0.49 -19.66 -7.77
N THR A 237 -0.21 -18.72 -8.40
CA THR A 237 0.41 -17.59 -9.12
C THR A 237 1.26 -16.74 -8.17
N VAL A 238 0.71 -16.36 -7.01
CA VAL A 238 1.46 -15.61 -5.98
C VAL A 238 2.68 -16.41 -5.50
N THR A 239 2.52 -17.72 -5.28
CA THR A 239 3.62 -18.62 -4.88
C THR A 239 4.75 -18.61 -5.91
N LEU A 240 4.42 -18.78 -7.19
CA LEU A 240 5.40 -18.81 -8.28
C LEU A 240 6.16 -17.49 -8.39
N VAL A 241 5.48 -16.36 -8.22
CA VAL A 241 6.11 -15.04 -8.25
C VAL A 241 7.11 -14.86 -7.10
N ILE A 242 6.78 -15.33 -5.88
CA ILE A 242 7.60 -15.13 -4.67
C ILE A 242 8.54 -16.32 -4.38
N ILE A 243 8.56 -17.37 -5.21
CA ILE A 243 9.24 -18.64 -4.87
C ILE A 243 10.74 -18.50 -4.54
N ARG A 244 11.42 -17.49 -5.11
CA ARG A 244 12.82 -17.11 -4.78
C ARG A 244 12.95 -15.75 -4.08
N GLY A 245 11.89 -15.30 -3.40
CA GLY A 245 11.82 -13.98 -2.75
C GLY A 245 11.90 -12.83 -3.75
N VAL A 246 12.51 -11.72 -3.31
CA VAL A 246 12.62 -10.47 -4.08
C VAL A 246 13.30 -10.61 -5.45
N LYS A 247 14.16 -11.62 -5.63
CA LYS A 247 14.84 -11.89 -6.91
C LYS A 247 13.87 -12.39 -7.99
N SER A 248 12.84 -13.14 -7.60
CA SER A 248 11.81 -13.61 -8.53
C SER A 248 10.71 -12.58 -8.70
N SER A 249 10.21 -12.00 -7.59
CA SER A 249 9.14 -11.01 -7.65
C SER A 249 9.57 -9.74 -8.39
N GLY A 250 10.81 -9.30 -8.24
CA GLY A 250 11.36 -8.15 -8.99
C GLY A 250 11.34 -8.36 -10.51
N LYS A 251 11.58 -9.59 -10.99
CA LYS A 251 11.48 -9.92 -12.42
C LYS A 251 10.05 -9.99 -12.90
N ALA A 252 9.14 -10.55 -12.09
CA ALA A 252 7.71 -10.55 -12.41
C ALA A 252 7.13 -9.12 -12.44
N ALA A 253 7.65 -8.22 -11.59
CA ALA A 253 7.15 -6.86 -11.44
C ALA A 253 7.17 -6.05 -12.75
N TYR A 254 8.08 -6.32 -13.69
CA TYR A 254 8.05 -5.65 -15.00
C TYR A 254 6.74 -5.92 -15.74
N VAL A 255 6.28 -7.18 -15.76
CA VAL A 255 5.02 -7.55 -16.41
C VAL A 255 3.84 -7.05 -15.58
N LEU A 256 3.87 -7.28 -14.27
CA LEU A 256 2.78 -6.88 -13.36
C LEU A 256 2.52 -5.37 -13.37
N ALA A 257 3.57 -4.55 -13.49
CA ALA A 257 3.44 -3.10 -13.56
C ALA A 257 3.09 -2.60 -14.96
N LEU A 258 3.71 -3.12 -16.03
CA LEU A 258 3.57 -2.55 -17.38
C LEU A 258 2.33 -3.04 -18.13
N PHE A 259 1.98 -4.32 -17.99
CA PHE A 259 0.86 -4.90 -18.74
C PHE A 259 -0.48 -4.17 -18.50
N PRO A 260 -0.83 -3.77 -17.26
CA PRO A 260 -2.03 -2.98 -17.04
C PRO A 260 -2.07 -1.67 -17.82
N TYR A 261 -0.96 -0.95 -17.97
CA TYR A 261 -0.93 0.29 -18.76
C TYR A 261 -1.13 0.06 -20.25
N VAL A 262 -0.61 -1.06 -20.78
CA VAL A 262 -0.87 -1.45 -22.18
C VAL A 262 -2.37 -1.66 -22.40
N VAL A 263 -3.02 -2.39 -21.48
CA VAL A 263 -4.47 -2.64 -21.57
C VAL A 263 -5.26 -1.35 -21.36
N MET A 264 -4.91 -0.52 -20.38
CA MET A 264 -5.56 0.78 -20.15
C MET A 264 -5.46 1.69 -21.36
N PHE A 265 -4.33 1.71 -22.07
CA PHE A 265 -4.20 2.48 -23.31
C PHE A 265 -5.14 1.98 -24.40
N ILE A 266 -5.24 0.66 -24.60
CA ILE A 266 -6.18 0.05 -25.56
C ILE A 266 -7.63 0.39 -25.19
N LEU A 267 -7.99 0.24 -23.92
CA LEU A 267 -9.33 0.54 -23.42
C LEU A 267 -9.65 2.04 -23.48
N LEU A 268 -8.66 2.92 -23.28
CA LEU A 268 -8.83 4.37 -23.43
C LEU A 268 -9.18 4.74 -24.86
N VAL A 269 -8.40 4.24 -25.84
CA VAL A 269 -8.67 4.49 -27.25
C VAL A 269 -10.08 3.99 -27.60
N ARG A 270 -10.43 2.78 -27.16
CA ARG A 270 -11.77 2.25 -27.41
C ARG A 270 -12.85 3.11 -26.74
N ALA A 271 -12.72 3.40 -25.45
CA ALA A 271 -13.70 4.16 -24.68
C ALA A 271 -13.98 5.53 -25.29
N LEU A 272 -12.94 6.27 -25.70
CA LEU A 272 -13.10 7.61 -26.27
C LEU A 272 -13.63 7.62 -27.70
N THR A 273 -13.60 6.48 -28.41
CA THR A 273 -14.19 6.35 -29.76
C THR A 273 -15.67 5.96 -29.74
N LEU A 274 -16.23 5.61 -28.58
CA LEU A 274 -17.62 5.21 -28.46
C LEU A 274 -18.56 6.43 -28.45
N PRO A 275 -19.77 6.32 -29.04
CA PRO A 275 -20.80 7.35 -28.91
C PRO A 275 -21.21 7.50 -27.43
N GLY A 276 -21.60 8.69 -26.99
CA GLY A 276 -21.97 8.93 -25.58
C GLY A 276 -20.80 8.97 -24.57
N ALA A 277 -19.57 8.69 -25.00
CA ALA A 277 -18.42 8.66 -24.10
C ALA A 277 -18.10 10.03 -23.50
N TYR A 278 -18.31 11.11 -24.24
CA TYR A 278 -18.09 12.47 -23.77
C TYR A 278 -19.00 12.79 -22.57
N GLU A 279 -20.29 12.47 -22.67
CA GLU A 279 -21.27 12.67 -21.61
C GLU A 279 -20.91 11.89 -20.35
N GLY A 280 -20.43 10.65 -20.52
CA GLY A 280 -19.90 9.83 -19.45
C GLY A 280 -18.71 10.47 -18.73
N VAL A 281 -17.66 10.84 -19.48
CA VAL A 281 -16.46 11.49 -18.92
C VAL A 281 -16.81 12.82 -18.26
N MET A 282 -17.70 13.61 -18.86
CA MET A 282 -18.17 14.87 -18.26
C MET A 282 -18.97 14.62 -16.98
N TYR A 283 -19.78 13.58 -16.92
CA TYR A 283 -20.49 13.21 -15.69
C TYR A 283 -19.52 12.90 -14.54
N PHE A 284 -18.43 12.20 -14.82
CA PHE A 284 -17.36 11.95 -13.84
C PHE A 284 -16.66 13.22 -13.37
N LEU A 285 -16.33 14.12 -14.30
CA LEU A 285 -15.53 15.32 -14.03
C LEU A 285 -16.37 16.53 -13.56
N THR A 286 -17.70 16.47 -13.64
CA THR A 286 -18.56 17.57 -13.22
C THR A 286 -18.52 17.70 -11.69
N PRO A 287 -18.10 18.86 -11.15
CA PRO A 287 -17.92 19.03 -9.72
C PRO A 287 -19.22 19.35 -8.99
N GLN A 288 -19.49 18.62 -7.91
CA GLN A 288 -20.58 18.93 -6.97
C GLN A 288 -20.02 19.64 -5.72
N TRP A 289 -19.92 20.96 -5.77
CA TRP A 289 -19.22 21.77 -4.75
C TRP A 289 -19.77 21.61 -3.32
N HIS A 290 -21.08 21.39 -3.16
CA HIS A 290 -21.71 21.25 -1.85
C HIS A 290 -21.18 20.03 -1.07
N LYS A 291 -20.73 18.98 -1.77
CA LYS A 291 -20.16 17.77 -1.16
C LYS A 291 -18.86 18.02 -0.40
N LEU A 292 -18.08 19.02 -0.78
CA LEU A 292 -16.81 19.33 -0.12
C LEU A 292 -16.96 19.75 1.35
N LEU A 293 -18.15 20.19 1.74
CA LEU A 293 -18.49 20.56 3.10
C LEU A 293 -18.78 19.34 3.99
N GLU A 294 -19.02 18.17 3.39
CA GLU A 294 -19.31 16.94 4.13
C GLU A 294 -17.98 16.31 4.63
N PRO A 295 -17.77 16.16 5.95
CA PRO A 295 -16.51 15.60 6.45
C PRO A 295 -16.26 14.15 6.02
N MET A 296 -17.33 13.40 5.73
CA MET A 296 -17.24 12.03 5.20
C MET A 296 -16.49 11.97 3.85
N VAL A 297 -16.59 13.01 3.02
CA VAL A 297 -15.85 13.12 1.75
C VAL A 297 -14.34 13.13 2.00
N TRP A 298 -13.88 13.82 3.03
CA TRP A 298 -12.47 13.88 3.42
C TRP A 298 -12.00 12.56 4.04
N TYR A 299 -12.82 11.91 4.87
CA TYR A 299 -12.56 10.57 5.38
C TYR A 299 -12.37 9.56 4.23
N ASN A 300 -13.26 9.59 3.23
CA ASN A 300 -13.19 8.72 2.06
C ASN A 300 -11.94 9.00 1.21
N ALA A 301 -11.53 10.26 1.06
CA ALA A 301 -10.28 10.64 0.39
C ALA A 301 -9.04 10.06 1.10
N VAL A 302 -8.99 10.12 2.43
CA VAL A 302 -7.91 9.51 3.23
C VAL A 302 -7.87 8.01 3.07
N THR A 303 -8.99 7.35 3.32
CA THR A 303 -9.09 5.89 3.17
C THR A 303 -8.68 5.46 1.75
N GLN A 304 -9.10 6.19 0.72
CA GLN A 304 -8.69 5.91 -0.66
C GLN A 304 -7.17 6.03 -0.84
N VAL A 305 -6.52 7.09 -0.36
CA VAL A 305 -5.06 7.26 -0.47
C VAL A 305 -4.29 6.18 0.29
N PHE A 306 -4.75 5.78 1.48
CA PHE A 306 -4.13 4.70 2.28
C PHE A 306 -4.12 3.38 1.53
N PHE A 307 -5.29 2.97 1.02
CA PHE A 307 -5.42 1.71 0.30
C PHE A 307 -4.80 1.74 -1.10
N SER A 308 -4.80 2.89 -1.77
CA SER A 308 -4.16 3.05 -3.09
C SER A 308 -2.64 2.92 -2.96
N LEU A 309 -2.02 3.73 -2.11
CA LEU A 309 -0.56 3.70 -1.98
C LEU A 309 -0.02 2.54 -1.13
N ALA A 310 -0.87 1.82 -0.40
CA ALA A 310 -0.48 0.79 0.58
C ALA A 310 0.44 1.32 1.69
N VAL A 311 0.25 2.58 2.09
CA VAL A 311 0.99 3.22 3.19
C VAL A 311 0.52 2.73 4.55
N CYS A 312 1.44 2.68 5.53
CA CYS A 312 1.18 2.21 6.90
C CYS A 312 0.71 0.75 6.99
N PHE A 313 0.99 -0.06 5.98
CA PHE A 313 0.94 -1.52 6.04
C PHE A 313 2.34 -2.14 6.15
N GLY A 314 3.39 -1.30 6.11
CA GLY A 314 4.80 -1.67 6.19
C GLY A 314 5.35 -2.54 5.05
N VAL A 315 4.55 -2.76 4.00
CA VAL A 315 5.02 -3.37 2.74
C VAL A 315 6.10 -2.50 2.10
N ILE A 316 5.94 -1.17 2.15
CA ILE A 316 6.91 -0.21 1.59
C ILE A 316 8.23 -0.23 2.38
N ILE A 317 8.16 -0.29 3.71
CA ILE A 317 9.33 -0.49 4.59
C ILE A 317 10.04 -1.78 4.18
N MET A 318 9.29 -2.88 4.03
CA MET A 318 9.84 -4.17 3.65
C MET A 318 10.49 -4.13 2.26
N TYR A 319 9.85 -3.59 1.23
CA TYR A 319 10.46 -3.48 -0.10
C TYR A 319 11.73 -2.63 -0.09
N SER A 320 11.72 -1.53 0.64
CA SER A 320 12.86 -0.60 0.72
C SER A 320 14.02 -1.21 1.50
N SER A 321 13.76 -2.14 2.42
CA SER A 321 14.81 -2.86 3.16
C SER A 321 15.74 -3.71 2.29
N TYR A 322 15.30 -4.10 1.08
CA TYR A 322 16.11 -4.83 0.11
C TYR A 322 16.88 -3.90 -0.85
N ASN A 323 16.75 -2.58 -0.72
CA ASN A 323 17.49 -1.64 -1.56
C ASN A 323 18.96 -1.60 -1.20
N ARG A 324 19.76 -1.15 -2.17
CA ARG A 324 21.14 -0.73 -1.88
C ARG A 324 21.09 0.59 -1.10
N PHE A 325 22.02 0.75 -0.17
CA PHE A 325 22.01 1.88 0.78
C PHE A 325 21.88 3.26 0.11
N GLY A 326 22.61 3.54 -0.97
CA GLY A 326 22.58 4.81 -1.69
C GLY A 326 21.54 4.92 -2.82
N HIS A 327 20.54 4.03 -2.86
CA HIS A 327 19.52 4.05 -3.92
C HIS A 327 18.57 5.25 -3.75
N ASN A 328 18.23 5.95 -4.83
CA ASN A 328 17.47 7.19 -4.77
C ASN A 328 15.96 6.95 -4.56
N VAL A 329 15.55 6.70 -3.31
CA VAL A 329 14.14 6.52 -2.92
C VAL A 329 13.31 7.80 -3.03
N TYR A 330 13.95 8.98 -3.00
CA TYR A 330 13.23 10.24 -3.21
C TYR A 330 12.63 10.32 -4.61
N ARG A 331 13.42 9.97 -5.64
CA ARG A 331 12.92 9.89 -7.02
C ARG A 331 11.78 8.89 -7.13
N ASP A 332 11.96 7.71 -6.55
CA ASP A 332 11.01 6.61 -6.69
C ASP A 332 9.68 6.92 -5.99
N ALA A 333 9.71 7.52 -4.79
CA ALA A 333 8.51 7.99 -4.10
C ALA A 333 7.70 8.99 -4.94
N ASN A 334 8.38 9.92 -5.63
CA ASN A 334 7.71 10.88 -6.51
C ASN A 334 7.07 10.23 -7.73
N ILE A 335 7.78 9.27 -8.36
CA ILE A 335 7.26 8.54 -9.53
C ILE A 335 6.01 7.73 -9.14
N VAL A 336 6.09 6.93 -8.08
CA VAL A 336 4.99 6.04 -7.68
C VAL A 336 3.74 6.82 -7.29
N THR A 337 3.90 7.85 -6.45
CA THR A 337 2.75 8.66 -6.00
C THR A 337 2.08 9.45 -7.13
N THR A 338 2.86 9.90 -8.13
CA THR A 338 2.30 10.55 -9.32
C THR A 338 1.59 9.56 -10.23
N LEU A 339 2.18 8.39 -10.45
CA LEU A 339 1.59 7.32 -11.27
C LEU A 339 0.31 6.76 -10.65
N ASP A 340 0.24 6.63 -9.34
CA ASP A 340 -0.98 6.20 -8.63
C ASP A 340 -2.18 7.11 -8.96
N THR A 341 -2.00 8.43 -8.81
CA THR A 341 -3.03 9.42 -9.14
C THR A 341 -3.36 9.44 -10.62
N PHE A 342 -2.35 9.43 -11.48
CA PHE A 342 -2.55 9.41 -12.92
C PHE A 342 -3.36 8.19 -13.35
N THR A 343 -3.04 7.02 -12.79
CA THR A 343 -3.73 5.75 -13.11
C THR A 343 -5.16 5.74 -12.61
N SER A 344 -5.41 6.27 -11.41
CA SER A 344 -6.76 6.43 -10.86
C SER A 344 -7.63 7.34 -11.72
N LEU A 345 -7.10 8.49 -12.16
CA LEU A 345 -7.79 9.42 -13.05
C LEU A 345 -8.02 8.82 -14.44
N LEU A 346 -6.99 8.20 -15.01
CA LEU A 346 -7.05 7.51 -16.30
C LEU A 346 -8.10 6.41 -16.28
N SER A 347 -8.12 5.60 -15.23
CA SER A 347 -9.14 4.58 -15.03
C SER A 347 -10.52 5.23 -14.99
N GLY A 348 -10.72 6.29 -14.20
CA GLY A 348 -11.98 7.03 -14.16
C GLY A 348 -12.48 7.47 -15.54
N VAL A 349 -11.60 8.04 -16.38
CA VAL A 349 -11.95 8.42 -17.76
C VAL A 349 -12.35 7.21 -18.60
N ILE A 350 -11.61 6.09 -18.53
CA ILE A 350 -11.93 4.85 -19.25
C ILE A 350 -13.31 4.32 -18.83
N ILE A 351 -13.53 4.23 -17.51
CA ILE A 351 -14.74 3.68 -16.90
C ILE A 351 -15.95 4.50 -17.32
N PHE A 352 -15.90 5.79 -17.10
CA PHE A 352 -17.03 6.64 -17.39
C PHE A 352 -17.22 6.88 -18.89
N GLY A 353 -16.17 6.81 -19.71
CA GLY A 353 -16.33 6.77 -21.17
C GLY A 353 -17.13 5.55 -21.64
N ILE A 354 -16.81 4.36 -21.10
CA ILE A 354 -17.56 3.13 -21.40
C ILE A 354 -19.00 3.20 -20.87
N LEU A 355 -19.20 3.71 -19.65
CA LEU A 355 -20.54 3.84 -19.05
C LEU A 355 -21.39 4.95 -19.71
N GLY A 356 -20.77 5.99 -20.25
CA GLY A 356 -21.46 7.00 -21.04
C GLY A 356 -22.05 6.41 -22.32
N ASN A 357 -21.26 5.58 -23.01
CA ASN A 357 -21.77 4.80 -24.14
C ASN A 357 -22.89 3.85 -23.73
N LEU A 358 -22.74 3.18 -22.59
CA LEU A 358 -23.78 2.31 -22.04
C LEU A 358 -25.11 3.04 -21.84
N ALA A 359 -25.06 4.23 -21.24
CA ALA A 359 -26.22 5.08 -21.01
C ALA A 359 -26.85 5.56 -22.33
N HIS A 360 -26.02 5.92 -23.31
CA HIS A 360 -26.45 6.32 -24.65
C HIS A 360 -27.21 5.20 -25.38
N GLU A 361 -26.64 4.00 -25.43
CA GLU A 361 -27.26 2.81 -26.06
C GLU A 361 -28.54 2.38 -25.33
N SER A 362 -28.57 2.52 -24.00
CA SER A 362 -29.77 2.24 -23.20
C SER A 362 -30.82 3.35 -23.25
N ASN A 363 -30.63 4.40 -24.06
CA ASN A 363 -31.53 5.56 -24.16
C ASN A 363 -31.84 6.23 -22.81
N THR A 364 -30.90 6.15 -21.86
CA THR A 364 -31.04 6.73 -20.52
C THR A 364 -30.07 7.89 -20.36
N LYS A 365 -30.59 9.06 -19.98
CA LYS A 365 -29.74 10.23 -19.68
C LYS A 365 -29.12 10.19 -18.28
N ASP A 366 -29.63 9.32 -17.42
CA ASP A 366 -29.14 9.13 -16.07
C ASP A 366 -28.03 8.07 -16.01
N ILE A 367 -26.78 8.53 -16.08
CA ILE A 367 -25.60 7.67 -15.95
C ILE A 367 -25.53 7.03 -14.54
N ALA A 368 -26.13 7.63 -13.51
CA ALA A 368 -26.14 7.04 -12.18
C ALA A 368 -26.83 5.68 -12.14
N SER A 369 -27.90 5.52 -12.94
CA SER A 369 -28.69 4.29 -13.00
C SER A 369 -27.90 3.05 -13.47
N VAL A 370 -26.81 3.25 -14.23
CA VAL A 370 -25.97 2.17 -14.77
C VAL A 370 -24.69 1.93 -13.95
N VAL A 371 -24.40 2.79 -12.98
CA VAL A 371 -23.24 2.66 -12.09
C VAL A 371 -23.63 1.82 -10.87
N LYS A 372 -23.01 0.64 -10.71
CA LYS A 372 -23.14 -0.17 -9.50
C LYS A 372 -22.00 0.10 -8.53
N ALA A 373 -22.32 0.02 -7.23
CA ALA A 373 -21.39 0.35 -6.17
C ALA A 373 -20.27 -0.68 -5.96
N GLY A 374 -19.09 -0.21 -5.54
CA GLY A 374 -17.97 -1.05 -5.09
C GLY A 374 -17.52 -2.08 -6.13
N PRO A 375 -17.35 -3.37 -5.75
CA PRO A 375 -17.00 -4.45 -6.69
C PRO A 375 -18.01 -4.61 -7.83
N GLY A 376 -19.27 -4.18 -7.64
CA GLY A 376 -20.30 -4.20 -8.68
C GLY A 376 -19.92 -3.37 -9.91
N LEU A 377 -19.10 -2.33 -9.76
CA LEU A 377 -18.61 -1.58 -10.92
C LEU A 377 -17.83 -2.48 -11.88
N ALA A 378 -16.87 -3.25 -11.37
CA ALA A 378 -15.98 -4.09 -12.18
C ALA A 378 -16.61 -5.41 -12.64
N PHE A 379 -17.52 -5.98 -11.85
CA PHE A 379 -18.09 -7.30 -12.11
C PHE A 379 -19.54 -7.25 -12.63
N ILE A 380 -20.19 -6.08 -12.64
CA ILE A 380 -21.55 -5.89 -13.17
C ILE A 380 -21.57 -4.83 -14.26
N SER A 381 -21.26 -3.58 -13.93
CA SER A 381 -21.40 -2.47 -14.91
C SER A 381 -20.43 -2.63 -16.09
N TYR A 382 -19.21 -3.11 -15.84
CA TYR A 382 -18.21 -3.33 -16.88
C TYR A 382 -18.54 -4.47 -17.84
N PRO A 383 -18.82 -5.69 -17.35
CA PRO A 383 -19.11 -6.79 -18.24
C PRO A 383 -20.41 -6.55 -19.01
N ASP A 384 -21.38 -5.84 -18.43
CA ASP A 384 -22.58 -5.36 -19.13
C ASP A 384 -22.22 -4.43 -20.30
N ALA A 385 -21.38 -3.41 -20.05
CA ALA A 385 -20.95 -2.49 -21.10
C ALA A 385 -20.10 -3.16 -22.20
N ILE A 386 -19.22 -4.08 -21.82
CA ILE A 386 -18.41 -4.86 -22.78
C ILE A 386 -19.32 -5.74 -23.65
N SER A 387 -20.37 -6.33 -23.07
CA SER A 387 -21.30 -7.19 -23.81
C SER A 387 -22.09 -6.45 -24.90
N LYS A 388 -22.24 -5.13 -24.78
CA LYS A 388 -22.88 -4.27 -25.79
C LYS A 388 -21.93 -3.82 -26.91
N LEU A 389 -20.63 -4.12 -26.82
CA LEU A 389 -19.70 -3.79 -27.89
C LEU A 389 -19.98 -4.65 -29.13
N THR A 390 -20.27 -3.98 -30.26
CA THR A 390 -20.51 -4.65 -31.55
C THR A 390 -19.28 -5.34 -32.13
N VAL A 391 -18.08 -4.97 -31.67
CA VAL A 391 -16.80 -5.47 -32.20
C VAL A 391 -16.03 -6.21 -31.11
N PHE A 392 -15.88 -7.52 -31.27
CA PHE A 392 -15.07 -8.43 -30.45
C PHE A 392 -15.21 -8.25 -28.92
N PRO A 393 -16.43 -8.35 -28.35
CA PRO A 393 -16.66 -8.16 -26.91
C PRO A 393 -15.85 -9.13 -26.03
N GLN A 394 -15.65 -10.37 -26.48
CA GLN A 394 -14.86 -11.39 -25.79
C GLN A 394 -13.39 -10.96 -25.62
N PHE A 395 -12.81 -10.33 -26.65
CA PHE A 395 -11.42 -9.86 -26.61
C PHE A 395 -11.23 -8.76 -25.56
N PHE A 396 -12.12 -7.76 -25.54
CA PHE A 396 -12.08 -6.68 -24.54
C PHE A 396 -12.32 -7.20 -23.12
N SER A 397 -13.23 -8.16 -22.96
CA SER A 397 -13.46 -8.83 -21.68
C SER A 397 -12.21 -9.55 -21.19
N LEU A 398 -11.57 -10.34 -22.05
CA LEU A 398 -10.35 -11.07 -21.73
C LEU A 398 -9.22 -10.13 -21.31
N LEU A 399 -9.00 -9.04 -22.05
CA LEU A 399 -7.99 -8.04 -21.70
C LEU A 399 -8.30 -7.36 -20.36
N PHE A 400 -9.57 -6.98 -20.13
CA PHE A 400 -9.99 -6.31 -18.90
C PHE A 400 -9.77 -7.20 -17.67
N PHE A 401 -10.24 -8.45 -17.70
CA PHE A 401 -10.06 -9.36 -16.57
C PHE A 401 -8.61 -9.84 -16.41
N ALA A 402 -7.82 -9.95 -17.49
CA ALA A 402 -6.39 -10.17 -17.40
C ALA A 402 -5.67 -9.01 -16.71
N MET A 403 -6.02 -7.76 -17.05
CA MET A 403 -5.49 -6.56 -16.40
C MET A 403 -5.85 -6.55 -14.91
N LEU A 404 -7.11 -6.77 -14.55
CA LEU A 404 -7.54 -6.83 -13.15
C LEU A 404 -6.79 -7.92 -12.38
N PHE A 405 -6.65 -9.12 -12.95
CA PHE A 405 -5.90 -10.20 -12.31
C PHE A 405 -4.43 -9.82 -12.08
N MET A 406 -3.75 -9.22 -13.07
CA MET A 406 -2.35 -8.78 -12.93
C MET A 406 -2.18 -7.68 -11.88
N LEU A 407 -3.06 -6.68 -11.85
CA LEU A 407 -3.10 -5.66 -10.80
C LEU A 407 -3.28 -6.31 -9.42
N GLY A 408 -4.15 -7.32 -9.34
CA GLY A 408 -4.36 -8.06 -8.11
C GLY A 408 -3.14 -8.86 -7.65
N VAL A 409 -2.46 -9.55 -8.58
CA VAL A 409 -1.21 -10.27 -8.30
C VAL A 409 -0.14 -9.30 -7.79
N GLY A 410 0.00 -8.12 -8.40
CA GLY A 410 0.97 -7.09 -8.01
C GLY A 410 0.86 -6.70 -6.53
N SER A 411 -0.32 -6.29 -6.09
CA SER A 411 -0.55 -5.91 -4.69
C SER A 411 -0.38 -7.12 -3.75
N ASN A 412 -0.98 -8.27 -4.07
CA ASN A 412 -0.94 -9.44 -3.17
C ASN A 412 0.47 -10.01 -3.01
N VAL A 413 1.30 -9.92 -4.04
CA VAL A 413 2.72 -10.30 -3.97
C VAL A 413 3.47 -9.47 -2.93
N GLY A 414 3.21 -8.17 -2.83
CA GLY A 414 3.80 -7.31 -1.80
C GLY A 414 3.34 -7.68 -0.40
N MET A 415 2.04 -7.90 -0.21
CA MET A 415 1.46 -8.26 1.10
C MET A 415 2.05 -9.58 1.63
N VAL A 416 2.05 -10.62 0.81
CA VAL A 416 2.59 -11.94 1.19
C VAL A 416 4.11 -11.90 1.37
N SER A 417 4.83 -11.12 0.57
CA SER A 417 6.28 -10.92 0.73
C SER A 417 6.62 -10.26 2.07
N CYS A 418 5.75 -9.38 2.58
CA CYS A 418 5.95 -8.76 3.89
C CYS A 418 5.88 -9.81 5.01
N ILE A 419 4.84 -10.65 5.00
CA ILE A 419 4.66 -11.71 5.99
C ILE A 419 5.78 -12.74 5.91
N MET A 420 6.12 -13.17 4.70
CA MET A 420 7.25 -14.06 4.44
C MET A 420 8.55 -13.48 4.99
N THR A 421 8.80 -12.19 4.79
CA THR A 421 10.01 -11.51 5.28
C THR A 421 10.09 -11.54 6.80
N VAL A 422 9.00 -11.24 7.52
CA VAL A 422 9.01 -11.30 9.00
C VAL A 422 9.32 -12.71 9.50
N ILE A 423 8.73 -13.75 8.89
CA ILE A 423 9.01 -15.14 9.26
C ILE A 423 10.47 -15.50 8.95
N LYS A 424 10.98 -15.06 7.79
CA LYS A 424 12.36 -15.32 7.35
C LYS A 424 13.40 -14.62 8.24
N ASP A 425 13.11 -13.40 8.67
CA ASP A 425 13.97 -12.59 9.55
C ASP A 425 14.04 -13.20 10.97
N GLN A 426 12.98 -13.89 11.43
CA GLN A 426 13.00 -14.65 12.70
C GLN A 426 13.63 -16.04 12.56
N PHE A 427 13.34 -16.75 11.46
CA PHE A 427 13.79 -18.12 11.22
C PHE A 427 14.77 -18.19 10.04
N VAL A 428 15.98 -17.70 10.27
CA VAL A 428 17.03 -17.51 9.23
C VAL A 428 17.43 -18.79 8.49
N ASN A 429 17.20 -19.98 9.05
CA ASN A 429 17.55 -21.26 8.42
C ASN A 429 16.44 -21.81 7.50
N LEU A 430 15.22 -21.29 7.58
CA LEU A 430 14.13 -21.74 6.71
C LEU A 430 14.33 -21.25 5.28
N LYS A 431 14.08 -22.14 4.32
CA LYS A 431 14.12 -21.81 2.88
C LYS A 431 12.87 -21.03 2.51
N ILE A 432 13.04 -19.98 1.71
CA ILE A 432 11.95 -19.07 1.30
C ILE A 432 10.76 -19.83 0.70
N TRP A 433 11.01 -20.76 -0.23
CA TRP A 433 9.94 -21.51 -0.89
C TRP A 433 9.04 -22.30 0.08
N ILE A 434 9.59 -22.81 1.19
CA ILE A 434 8.83 -23.54 2.21
C ILE A 434 7.87 -22.57 2.92
N ILE A 435 8.37 -21.39 3.27
CA ILE A 435 7.56 -20.34 3.92
C ILE A 435 6.42 -19.91 2.98
N VAL A 436 6.73 -19.63 1.70
CA VAL A 436 5.74 -19.16 0.73
C VAL A 436 4.66 -20.21 0.45
N VAL A 437 5.04 -21.49 0.30
CA VAL A 437 4.08 -22.59 0.11
C VAL A 437 3.19 -22.76 1.35
N GLY A 438 3.79 -22.70 2.55
CA GLY A 438 3.04 -22.74 3.81
C GLY A 438 2.03 -21.59 3.94
N LEU A 439 2.48 -20.35 3.69
CA LEU A 439 1.62 -19.17 3.72
C LEU A 439 0.50 -19.25 2.69
N SER A 440 0.79 -19.72 1.47
CA SER A 440 -0.21 -19.85 0.41
C SER A 440 -1.22 -20.97 0.70
N THR A 441 -0.80 -22.04 1.37
CA THR A 441 -1.69 -23.12 1.81
C THR A 441 -2.63 -22.63 2.90
N ILE A 442 -2.10 -21.91 3.91
CA ILE A 442 -2.91 -21.29 4.97
C ILE A 442 -3.87 -20.26 4.36
N GLY A 443 -3.37 -19.40 3.47
CA GLY A 443 -4.15 -18.37 2.80
C GLY A 443 -5.26 -18.95 1.92
N PHE A 444 -5.02 -20.08 1.26
CA PHE A 444 -6.04 -20.83 0.53
C PHE A 444 -7.13 -21.35 1.47
N LEU A 445 -6.75 -22.03 2.57
CA LEU A 445 -7.71 -22.60 3.53
C LEU A 445 -8.58 -21.53 4.19
N VAL A 446 -7.99 -20.41 4.60
CA VAL A 446 -8.74 -19.26 5.14
C VAL A 446 -9.60 -18.62 4.04
N GLY A 447 -9.06 -18.49 2.83
CA GLY A 447 -9.76 -17.89 1.69
C GLY A 447 -11.02 -18.64 1.25
N LEU A 448 -11.16 -19.93 1.58
CA LEU A 448 -12.38 -20.71 1.33
C LEU A 448 -13.61 -20.08 1.99
N ILE A 449 -13.44 -19.40 3.14
CA ILE A 449 -14.54 -18.74 3.85
C ILE A 449 -15.14 -17.61 2.99
N TYR A 450 -14.32 -16.90 2.22
CA TYR A 450 -14.74 -15.73 1.45
C TYR A 450 -15.46 -16.06 0.13
N ILE A 451 -15.38 -17.30 -0.33
CA ILE A 451 -16.03 -17.77 -1.56
C ILE A 451 -17.27 -18.63 -1.26
N THR A 452 -17.78 -18.54 -0.04
CA THR A 452 -19.08 -19.08 0.38
C THR A 452 -20.21 -18.10 0.00
N PRO A 453 -21.48 -18.55 -0.07
CA PRO A 453 -22.65 -17.68 -0.22
C PRO A 453 -22.66 -16.44 0.70
N GLY A 454 -22.25 -16.60 1.95
CA GLY A 454 -22.13 -15.51 2.94
C GLY A 454 -20.80 -14.75 2.89
N GLY A 455 -19.91 -15.07 1.95
CA GLY A 455 -18.53 -14.58 1.91
C GLY A 455 -18.42 -13.05 1.85
N GLU A 456 -19.27 -12.38 1.09
CA GLU A 456 -19.26 -10.92 0.95
C GLU A 456 -19.55 -10.20 2.28
N HIS A 457 -20.45 -10.75 3.10
CA HIS A 457 -20.72 -10.24 4.44
C HIS A 457 -19.49 -10.37 5.34
N ILE A 458 -18.79 -11.50 5.27
CA ILE A 458 -17.57 -11.76 6.04
C ILE A 458 -16.45 -10.82 5.58
N ILE A 459 -16.27 -10.61 4.28
CA ILE A 459 -15.29 -9.66 3.74
C ILE A 459 -15.58 -8.26 4.29
N THR A 460 -16.83 -7.81 4.25
CA THR A 460 -17.23 -6.49 4.75
C THR A 460 -16.90 -6.33 6.25
N LEU A 461 -17.21 -7.35 7.05
CA LEU A 461 -16.92 -7.37 8.49
C LEU A 461 -15.41 -7.30 8.77
N LEU A 462 -14.61 -8.12 8.07
CA LEU A 462 -13.17 -8.20 8.25
C LEU A 462 -12.43 -6.99 7.70
N ASP A 463 -12.86 -6.43 6.56
CA ASP A 463 -12.26 -5.22 5.99
C ASP A 463 -12.42 -4.06 6.98
N TYR A 464 -13.62 -3.86 7.54
CA TYR A 464 -13.85 -2.80 8.49
C TYR A 464 -13.07 -3.00 9.81
N HIS A 465 -13.30 -4.12 10.49
CA HIS A 465 -12.76 -4.36 11.84
C HIS A 465 -11.31 -4.86 11.87
N GLY A 466 -10.86 -5.57 10.84
CA GLY A 466 -9.53 -6.15 10.77
C GLY A 466 -8.50 -5.26 10.08
N VAL A 467 -8.93 -4.39 9.16
CA VAL A 467 -8.03 -3.66 8.26
C VAL A 467 -8.23 -2.16 8.32
N THR A 468 -9.38 -1.63 7.85
CA THR A 468 -9.63 -0.20 7.69
C THR A 468 -9.54 0.56 9.01
N PHE A 469 -10.26 0.12 10.05
CA PHE A 469 -10.24 0.83 11.34
C PHE A 469 -8.88 0.69 12.07
N VAL A 470 -8.30 -0.51 12.05
CA VAL A 470 -7.03 -0.79 12.73
C VAL A 470 -5.87 -0.05 12.07
N SER A 471 -5.79 -0.05 10.74
CA SER A 471 -4.73 0.64 10.00
C SER A 471 -4.72 2.14 10.29
N LEU A 472 -5.90 2.78 10.42
CA LEU A 472 -6.00 4.19 10.80
C LEU A 472 -5.34 4.47 12.16
N VAL A 473 -5.62 3.63 13.16
CA VAL A 473 -5.03 3.76 14.51
C VAL A 473 -3.53 3.48 14.48
N SER A 474 -3.11 2.38 13.85
CA SER A 474 -1.70 2.00 13.73
C SER A 474 -0.87 3.06 13.00
N ALA A 475 -1.42 3.68 11.94
CA ALA A 475 -0.77 4.76 11.20
C ALA A 475 -0.46 5.98 12.08
N ILE A 476 -1.38 6.36 12.98
CA ILE A 476 -1.14 7.47 13.92
C ILE A 476 0.01 7.14 14.87
N PHE A 477 0.05 5.92 15.40
CA PHE A 477 1.16 5.49 16.26
C PHE A 477 2.49 5.42 15.51
N GLU A 478 2.50 4.99 14.25
CA GLU A 478 3.69 5.02 13.40
C GLU A 478 4.19 6.46 13.20
N LEU A 479 3.30 7.38 12.82
CA LEU A 479 3.63 8.78 12.61
C LEU A 479 4.18 9.45 13.88
N ILE A 480 3.59 9.16 15.05
CA ILE A 480 4.09 9.65 16.34
C ILE A 480 5.45 9.00 16.66
N ALA A 481 5.60 7.70 16.42
CA ALA A 481 6.86 6.98 16.64
C ALA A 481 7.99 7.60 15.83
N VAL A 482 7.77 7.91 14.56
CA VAL A 482 8.81 8.43 13.67
C VAL A 482 9.01 9.94 13.87
N GLY A 483 7.92 10.72 13.83
CA GLY A 483 8.01 12.19 13.87
C GLY A 483 8.40 12.76 15.24
N TRP A 484 8.00 12.10 16.33
CA TRP A 484 8.16 12.65 17.70
C TRP A 484 9.03 11.82 18.62
N ILE A 485 8.93 10.48 18.59
CA ILE A 485 9.71 9.61 19.48
C ILE A 485 11.13 9.45 18.93
N TYR A 486 11.26 9.01 17.67
CA TYR A 486 12.55 8.96 16.98
C TYR A 486 13.05 10.37 16.67
N GLY A 487 12.16 11.18 16.11
CA GLY A 487 12.37 12.61 15.85
C GLY A 487 12.71 12.90 14.41
N THR A 488 12.00 13.87 13.83
CA THR A 488 12.19 14.34 12.44
C THR A 488 13.62 14.78 12.13
N LYS A 489 14.32 15.41 13.08
CA LYS A 489 15.75 15.78 12.93
C LYS A 489 16.63 14.57 12.62
N ARG A 490 16.47 13.46 13.35
CA ARG A 490 17.23 12.22 13.12
C ARG A 490 16.89 11.61 11.78
N LEU A 491 15.61 11.51 11.45
CA LEU A 491 15.19 11.01 10.13
C LEU A 491 15.77 11.85 8.97
N CYS A 492 15.88 13.17 9.14
CA CYS A 492 16.52 14.03 8.14
C CYS A 492 18.05 13.79 8.06
N GLN A 493 18.72 13.56 9.18
CA GLN A 493 20.13 13.19 9.22
C GLN A 493 20.38 11.83 8.57
N ASP A 494 19.46 10.87 8.75
CA ASP A 494 19.51 9.56 8.11
C ASP A 494 19.41 9.71 6.58
N ALA A 495 18.46 10.52 6.10
CA ALA A 495 18.30 10.81 4.68
C ALA A 495 19.52 11.56 4.09
N GLU A 496 20.09 12.52 4.83
CA GLU A 496 21.28 13.26 4.41
C GLU A 496 22.50 12.33 4.33
N TYR A 497 22.70 11.46 5.31
CA TYR A 497 23.79 10.49 5.29
C TYR A 497 23.61 9.43 4.19
N MET A 498 22.38 8.92 4.01
CA MET A 498 22.09 7.84 3.08
C MET A 498 22.07 8.28 1.61
N LEU A 499 21.52 9.47 1.34
CA LEU A 499 21.23 9.94 -0.03
C LEU A 499 21.99 11.20 -0.42
N ASN A 500 22.67 11.86 0.52
CA ASN A 500 23.24 13.20 0.34
C ASN A 500 22.18 14.24 -0.10
N ILE A 501 20.94 14.08 0.39
CA ILE A 501 19.81 14.97 0.09
C ILE A 501 19.38 15.68 1.39
N LYS A 502 19.32 17.01 1.34
CA LYS A 502 18.71 17.79 2.43
C LYS A 502 17.19 17.75 2.28
N THR A 503 16.53 17.06 3.20
CA THR A 503 15.06 16.94 3.22
C THR A 503 14.40 18.31 3.30
N SER A 504 13.51 18.62 2.36
CA SER A 504 12.79 19.89 2.28
C SER A 504 11.91 20.15 3.49
N VAL A 505 11.64 21.42 3.78
CA VAL A 505 10.72 21.89 4.84
C VAL A 505 9.33 21.25 4.73
N TYR A 506 8.83 21.03 3.51
CA TYR A 506 7.54 20.40 3.25
C TYR A 506 7.40 19.02 3.94
N TYR A 507 8.31 18.08 3.69
CA TYR A 507 8.27 16.76 4.35
C TYR A 507 8.38 16.85 5.87
N ARG A 508 9.25 17.73 6.37
CA ARG A 508 9.46 17.91 7.82
C ARG A 508 8.20 18.37 8.54
N ILE A 509 7.47 19.32 7.94
CA ILE A 509 6.19 19.82 8.47
C ILE A 509 5.11 18.74 8.37
N CYS A 510 5.06 18.01 7.26
CA CYS A 510 4.11 16.90 7.09
C CYS A 510 4.29 15.82 8.16
N TRP A 511 5.50 15.26 8.29
CA TRP A 511 5.77 14.18 9.25
C TRP A 511 5.56 14.58 10.70
N SER A 512 5.88 15.84 11.05
CA SER A 512 5.84 16.29 12.44
C SER A 512 4.48 16.81 12.88
N ILE A 513 3.74 17.50 11.99
CA ILE A 513 2.56 18.28 12.38
C ILE A 513 1.35 17.93 11.51
N VAL A 514 1.42 18.19 10.20
CA VAL A 514 0.22 18.18 9.35
C VAL A 514 -0.36 16.77 9.24
N THR A 515 0.46 15.77 8.92
CA THR A 515 -0.02 14.41 8.72
C THR A 515 -0.57 13.80 10.01
N PRO A 516 0.12 13.83 11.17
CA PRO A 516 -0.44 13.36 12.43
C PRO A 516 -1.75 14.08 12.82
N LEU A 517 -1.82 15.40 12.65
CA LEU A 517 -3.00 16.18 13.01
C LEU A 517 -4.22 15.82 12.16
N VAL A 518 -4.05 15.74 10.83
CA VAL A 518 -5.12 15.33 9.91
C VAL A 518 -5.62 13.93 10.28
N MET A 519 -4.72 12.99 10.54
CA MET A 519 -5.08 11.62 10.93
C MET A 519 -5.83 11.55 12.26
N ILE A 520 -5.41 12.33 13.27
CA ILE A 520 -6.11 12.41 14.57
C ILE A 520 -7.51 13.01 14.42
N ILE A 521 -7.66 14.09 13.64
CA ILE A 521 -8.96 14.72 13.39
C ILE A 521 -9.92 13.71 12.75
N ILE A 522 -9.44 12.95 11.78
CA ILE A 522 -10.22 11.92 11.08
C ILE A 522 -10.60 10.79 12.01
N LEU A 523 -9.68 10.32 12.87
CA LEU A 523 -9.99 9.30 13.87
C LEU A 523 -11.07 9.79 14.84
N VAL A 524 -10.92 10.99 15.40
CA VAL A 524 -11.90 11.57 16.32
C VAL A 524 -13.26 11.69 15.64
N TYR A 525 -13.31 12.19 14.40
CA TYR A 525 -14.54 12.24 13.62
C TYR A 525 -15.17 10.86 13.45
N THR A 526 -14.39 9.88 13.02
CA THR A 526 -14.84 8.49 12.83
C THR A 526 -15.43 7.90 14.11
N LEU A 527 -14.81 8.15 15.26
CA LEU A 527 -15.30 7.68 16.57
C LEU A 527 -16.59 8.38 16.99
N VAL A 528 -16.74 9.68 16.70
CA VAL A 528 -17.95 10.45 17.03
C VAL A 528 -19.13 10.05 16.13
N THR A 529 -18.88 9.77 14.85
CA THR A 529 -19.92 9.42 13.87
C THR A 529 -20.09 7.93 13.66
N MET A 530 -19.44 7.10 14.49
CA MET A 530 -19.45 5.64 14.34
C MET A 530 -20.87 5.10 14.49
N LYS A 531 -21.39 4.50 13.42
CA LYS A 531 -22.64 3.74 13.44
C LYS A 531 -22.33 2.23 13.44
N PRO A 532 -23.26 1.38 13.92
CA PRO A 532 -23.14 -0.06 13.73
C PRO A 532 -22.91 -0.39 12.26
N LEU A 533 -21.99 -1.31 11.98
CA LEU A 533 -21.74 -1.78 10.61
C LEU A 533 -23.02 -2.46 10.09
N THR A 534 -23.46 -2.05 8.91
CA THR A 534 -24.62 -2.61 8.22
C THR A 534 -24.22 -3.17 6.86
N TYR A 535 -24.94 -4.18 6.39
CA TYR A 535 -24.82 -4.71 5.05
C TYR A 535 -26.22 -4.82 4.44
N ASN A 536 -26.45 -4.21 3.26
CA ASN A 536 -27.78 -4.06 2.65
C ASN A 536 -28.85 -3.55 3.65
N ASP A 537 -28.52 -2.50 4.40
CA ASP A 537 -29.38 -1.88 5.43
C ASP A 537 -29.81 -2.80 6.57
N ARG A 538 -29.17 -3.98 6.72
CA ARG A 538 -29.37 -4.90 7.85
C ARG A 538 -28.15 -4.88 8.78
N GLU A 539 -28.40 -4.85 10.08
CA GLU A 539 -27.34 -4.99 11.08
C GLU A 539 -26.81 -6.43 11.11
N PHE A 540 -25.51 -6.57 11.35
CA PHE A 540 -24.92 -7.88 11.58
C PHE A 540 -25.47 -8.52 12.88
N PRO A 541 -25.69 -9.85 12.90
CA PRO A 541 -26.07 -10.57 14.12
C PRO A 541 -25.05 -10.37 15.24
N LEU A 542 -25.49 -10.46 16.49
CA LEU A 542 -24.67 -10.16 17.68
C LEU A 542 -23.34 -10.94 17.71
N GLY A 543 -23.34 -12.23 17.34
CA GLY A 543 -22.13 -13.05 17.30
C GLY A 543 -21.04 -12.48 16.37
N PHE A 544 -21.43 -12.04 15.17
CA PHE A 544 -20.51 -11.42 14.21
C PHE A 544 -20.00 -10.05 14.69
N ARG A 545 -20.85 -9.28 15.37
CA ARG A 545 -20.46 -8.00 15.98
C ARG A 545 -19.42 -8.19 17.09
N ILE A 546 -19.63 -9.17 17.97
CA ILE A 546 -18.67 -9.51 19.03
C ILE A 546 -17.35 -9.97 18.41
N PHE A 547 -17.42 -10.82 17.38
CA PHE A 547 -16.24 -11.28 16.66
C PHE A 547 -15.45 -10.12 16.03
N GLY A 548 -16.12 -9.16 15.37
CA GLY A 548 -15.48 -7.99 14.78
C GLY A 548 -14.71 -7.14 15.81
N TRP A 549 -15.32 -6.88 16.96
CA TRP A 549 -14.65 -6.14 18.04
C TRP A 549 -13.55 -6.95 18.73
N ALA A 550 -13.72 -8.26 18.87
CA ALA A 550 -12.67 -9.15 19.38
C ALA A 550 -11.45 -9.16 18.45
N LEU A 551 -11.66 -9.20 17.13
CA LEU A 551 -10.60 -9.07 16.13
C LEU A 551 -9.89 -7.72 16.24
N THR A 552 -10.65 -6.62 16.28
CA THR A 552 -10.12 -5.25 16.46
C THR A 552 -9.25 -5.18 17.72
N SER A 553 -9.74 -5.73 18.83
CA SER A 553 -9.05 -5.73 20.12
C SER A 553 -7.80 -6.60 20.12
N CYS A 554 -7.81 -7.72 19.40
CA CYS A 554 -6.65 -8.60 19.25
C CYS A 554 -5.50 -7.90 18.49
N ILE A 555 -5.83 -7.19 17.40
CA ILE A 555 -4.83 -6.51 16.57
C ILE A 555 -4.32 -5.25 17.28
N LEU A 556 -5.20 -4.37 17.76
CA LEU A 556 -4.78 -3.15 18.48
C LEU A 556 -4.17 -3.47 19.85
N GLY A 557 -4.54 -4.59 20.46
CA GLY A 557 -3.94 -5.11 21.68
C GLY A 557 -2.44 -5.37 21.54
N GLN A 558 -1.93 -5.61 20.32
CA GLN A 558 -0.49 -5.74 20.07
C GLN A 558 0.28 -4.46 20.45
N LEU A 559 -0.32 -3.27 20.28
CA LEU A 559 0.28 -2.00 20.67
C LEU A 559 0.58 -1.99 22.17
N VAL A 560 -0.39 -2.42 22.98
CA VAL A 560 -0.28 -2.44 24.45
C VAL A 560 0.61 -3.59 24.90
N TYR A 561 0.42 -4.79 24.36
CA TYR A 561 1.18 -5.98 24.75
C TYR A 561 2.69 -5.79 24.57
N TRP A 562 3.11 -5.31 23.39
CA TRP A 562 4.53 -5.11 23.11
C TRP A 562 5.13 -3.92 23.86
N ALA A 563 4.34 -2.87 24.12
CA ALA A 563 4.78 -1.77 24.98
C ALA A 563 5.04 -2.26 26.43
N LEU A 564 4.16 -3.08 26.98
CA LEU A 564 4.35 -3.69 28.30
C LEU A 564 5.55 -4.65 28.31
N TYR A 565 5.69 -5.50 27.29
CA TYR A 565 6.82 -6.41 27.15
C TYR A 565 8.16 -5.67 27.07
N ALA A 566 8.25 -4.63 26.24
CA ALA A 566 9.46 -3.81 26.09
C ALA A 566 9.85 -3.13 27.41
N ASN A 567 8.87 -2.58 28.13
CA ASN A 567 9.09 -1.99 29.44
C ASN A 567 9.56 -3.04 30.46
N CYS A 568 8.97 -4.24 30.46
CA CYS A 568 9.35 -5.36 31.32
C CYS A 568 10.80 -5.85 31.08
N LYS A 569 11.32 -5.71 29.86
CA LYS A 569 12.71 -6.07 29.51
C LYS A 569 13.75 -5.01 29.89
N GLN A 570 13.34 -3.77 30.15
CA GLN A 570 14.27 -2.73 30.58
C GLN A 570 14.87 -3.03 31.96
N PRO A 571 16.11 -2.57 32.23
CA PRO A 571 16.77 -2.73 33.53
C PRO A 571 15.88 -2.30 34.70
N LYS A 572 16.03 -2.96 35.86
CA LYS A 572 15.27 -2.63 37.06
C LYS A 572 15.50 -1.17 37.43
N GLY A 573 14.41 -0.40 37.53
CA GLY A 573 14.42 1.03 37.82
C GLY A 573 13.00 1.56 37.96
N SER A 574 12.84 2.88 38.16
CA SER A 574 11.52 3.52 38.21
C SER A 574 10.77 3.35 36.88
N LEU A 575 9.43 3.29 36.94
CA LEU A 575 8.59 3.15 35.74
C LEU A 575 8.91 4.22 34.68
N LYS A 576 9.16 5.47 35.11
CA LYS A 576 9.56 6.57 34.23
C LYS A 576 10.90 6.32 33.53
N SER A 577 11.89 5.76 34.24
CA SER A 577 13.19 5.41 33.65
C SER A 577 13.05 4.29 32.62
N ARG A 578 12.24 3.27 32.92
CA ARG A 578 11.96 2.15 32.01
C ARG A 578 11.28 2.62 30.72
N ILE A 579 10.24 3.45 30.83
CA ILE A 579 9.55 4.04 29.66
C ILE A 579 10.50 4.92 28.85
N SER A 580 11.32 5.75 29.51
CA SER A 580 12.30 6.59 28.81
C SER A 580 13.33 5.77 28.05
N ASN A 581 13.80 4.65 28.61
CA ASN A 581 14.79 3.79 27.96
C ASN A 581 14.17 2.94 26.83
N SER A 582 12.92 2.50 26.95
CA SER A 582 12.23 1.74 25.90
C SER A 582 11.81 2.60 24.69
N LEU A 583 11.87 3.92 24.82
CA LEU A 583 11.64 4.89 23.73
C LEU A 583 12.92 5.36 23.05
N LYS A 584 14.09 4.92 23.51
CA LYS A 584 15.37 5.22 22.87
C LYS A 584 15.75 4.15 21.85
N PRO A 585 16.49 4.51 20.81
CA PRO A 585 17.05 3.54 19.88
C PRO A 585 17.92 2.52 20.60
N HIS A 586 17.86 1.27 20.15
CA HIS A 586 18.80 0.24 20.56
C HIS A 586 20.23 0.62 20.11
N SER A 587 21.25 0.08 20.77
CA SER A 587 22.65 0.45 20.49
C SER A 587 23.13 0.07 19.09
N ASP A 588 22.48 -0.91 18.46
CA ASP A 588 22.73 -1.38 17.10
C ASP A 588 21.80 -0.73 16.06
N TRP A 589 20.97 0.24 16.46
CA TRP A 589 20.10 0.95 15.54
C TRP A 589 20.90 1.76 14.51
N GLY A 590 20.59 1.55 13.23
CA GLY A 590 21.25 2.19 12.11
C GLY A 590 21.38 1.23 10.93
N PRO A 591 22.32 1.52 10.00
CA PRO A 591 22.64 0.60 8.91
C PRO A 591 23.05 -0.78 9.43
N LEU A 592 22.53 -1.84 8.81
CA LEU A 592 22.83 -3.22 9.22
C LEU A 592 24.31 -3.60 9.02
N ASP A 593 24.98 -2.97 8.06
CA ASP A 593 26.40 -3.15 7.78
C ASP A 593 27.25 -2.48 8.85
N SER A 594 28.02 -3.27 9.60
CA SER A 594 28.85 -2.82 10.73
C SER A 594 29.78 -1.66 10.36
N LYS A 595 30.35 -1.65 9.15
CA LYS A 595 31.23 -0.58 8.71
C LYS A 595 30.46 0.72 8.51
N LYS A 596 29.31 0.65 7.83
CA LYS A 596 28.44 1.82 7.62
C LYS A 596 27.84 2.35 8.91
N LEU A 597 27.57 1.47 9.87
CA LEU A 597 27.10 1.85 11.20
C LEU A 597 28.17 2.67 11.94
N MET A 598 29.43 2.24 11.90
CA MET A 598 30.55 3.01 12.49
C MET A 598 30.70 4.38 11.81
N ASP A 599 30.69 4.42 10.48
CA ASP A 599 30.79 5.67 9.71
C ASP A 599 29.61 6.62 10.03
N TYR A 600 28.40 6.08 10.19
CA TYR A 600 27.22 6.84 10.58
C TYR A 600 27.32 7.40 12.01
N GLN A 601 27.82 6.60 12.97
CA GLN A 601 28.06 7.07 14.33
C GLN A 601 29.10 8.20 14.39
N MET A 602 30.15 8.12 13.57
CA MET A 602 31.11 9.21 13.41
C MET A 602 30.47 10.47 12.81
N PHE A 603 29.63 10.30 11.78
CA PHE A 603 28.86 11.40 11.19
C PHE A 603 27.98 12.12 12.24
N LEU A 604 27.27 11.37 13.08
CA LEU A 604 26.46 11.93 14.15
C LEU A 604 27.32 12.68 15.19
N ARG A 605 28.42 12.08 15.66
CA ARG A 605 29.30 12.71 16.66
C ARG A 605 29.86 14.04 16.17
N ASN A 606 30.33 14.09 14.92
CA ASN A 606 30.85 15.33 14.33
C ASN A 606 29.80 16.45 14.29
N ARG A 607 28.52 16.10 14.08
CA ARG A 607 27.42 17.08 14.12
C ARG A 607 27.08 17.52 15.52
N GLU A 608 27.05 16.61 16.49
CA GLU A 608 26.82 16.96 17.90
C GLU A 608 27.90 17.93 18.40
N GLU A 609 29.16 17.73 18.02
CA GLU A 609 30.26 18.64 18.34
C GLU A 609 30.07 20.03 17.70
N LEU A 610 29.65 20.09 16.44
CA LEU A 610 29.32 21.37 15.78
C LEU A 610 28.15 22.08 16.46
N GLU A 611 27.10 21.36 16.85
CA GLU A 611 25.92 21.93 17.52
C GLU A 611 26.23 22.39 18.95
N ALA A 612 27.12 21.70 19.67
CA ALA A 612 27.54 22.06 21.02
C ALA A 612 28.29 23.40 21.11
N THR A 613 28.83 23.90 19.98
CA THR A 613 29.43 25.25 19.90
C THR A 613 28.38 26.38 19.84
N GLY A 614 27.10 26.05 19.69
CA GLY A 614 25.98 27.00 19.68
C GLY A 614 25.42 27.31 21.07
N ALA A 615 24.93 28.55 21.28
CA ALA A 615 24.38 28.99 22.57
C ALA A 615 23.07 28.25 22.93
N PRO A 616 22.93 27.67 24.14
CA PRO A 616 21.73 26.91 24.52
C PRO A 616 20.53 27.85 24.77
N ARG A 617 19.51 27.79 23.92
CA ARG A 617 18.24 28.53 24.11
C ARG A 617 17.13 27.61 24.61
N ARG A 618 16.43 28.02 25.68
CA ARG A 618 15.57 27.14 26.51
C ARG A 618 14.06 27.21 26.25
N SER A 619 13.57 28.04 25.31
CA SER A 619 12.11 28.17 25.11
C SER A 619 11.49 26.89 24.55
N LEU A 620 10.25 26.58 24.94
CA LEU A 620 9.52 25.41 24.44
C LEU A 620 9.33 25.46 22.92
N CYS A 621 8.99 26.63 22.38
CA CYS A 621 8.87 26.84 20.94
C CYS A 621 10.20 26.61 20.21
N TYR A 622 11.33 26.99 20.82
CA TYR A 622 12.65 26.71 20.26
C TYR A 622 12.94 25.21 20.25
N LYS A 623 12.61 24.47 21.33
CA LYS A 623 12.78 23.00 21.36
C LYS A 623 11.95 22.28 20.30
N VAL A 624 10.74 22.77 20.01
CA VAL A 624 9.90 22.22 18.94
C VAL A 624 10.48 22.59 17.57
N TYR A 625 10.89 23.83 17.38
CA TYR A 625 11.54 24.29 16.16
C TYR A 625 12.82 23.50 15.85
N ASP A 626 13.72 23.37 16.83
CA ASP A 626 15.00 22.65 16.74
C ASP A 626 14.81 21.16 16.43
N ARG A 627 13.78 20.51 17.00
CA ARG A 627 13.43 19.11 16.68
C ARG A 627 12.94 18.90 15.25
N ILE A 628 12.32 19.92 14.63
CA ILE A 628 11.74 19.83 13.29
C ILE A 628 12.73 20.32 12.24
N PHE A 629 13.43 21.41 12.51
CA PHE A 629 14.24 22.13 11.53
C PHE A 629 15.75 21.94 11.70
N GLY A 630 16.21 21.54 12.88
CA GLY A 630 17.64 21.57 13.23
C GLY A 630 18.03 23.00 13.51
#